data_AF-A0A4P8PV77-F1
#
_entry.id   AF-A0A4P8PV77-F1
#
_cell.length_a   1.000
_cell.length_b   1.000
_cell.length_c   1.000
_cell.angle_alpha   90.00
_cell.angle_beta   90.00
_cell.angle_gamma   90.00
#
_symmetry.space_group_name_H-M   'P 1'
#
loop_
_entity.id
_entity.type
_entity.pdbx_description
1 polymer ?
#
loop_
_entity_poly.entity_id
_entity_poly.type
_entity_poly.pdbx_seq_one_letter_code
_entity_poly.pdbx_strand_id
1 'polypeptide(L)'
;MAELVLTSNALTVVLSRGEKVAGLHGDITVPLAHIRDVDVVADPFANLRGLRAPGLAVPGRVRIGTWRGRGDRTFVVARRGAPAVRVCTAGIGAGSAFDRLLVGTADATADAQRLRDVLAAGRPEFTEHETTFVSGDGTVVAGTLAVPSGGRGGPAAVVLNGSGEIDRDGDHRKLAIGISRAVAHALARNGVASLRYDKRGVGRSGGDFLTAGYADNRADAAAAVEWLRTTGGFARDAIAVIGHSEGACLATQLGADRVVDPAAVVLLAAPAVTGREVLTWQSGRAVEGLPAPVRTAMRILRIDVAARQRKAFDRLYRSRDDVGRLGRRRVNARWLREFLDYDPKPFLQDIVPPVLAITGAKDIQVDPGDLETIAALVPDEVDTARVPDLTHLLRRDPRPPSLGVYRKLVRQPVDAEVLALVADWTAGHLRR
;
A
#
# COMPACT_ATOMS: atom_id res chain seq x y z
N MET A 1 16.49 -29.54 21.05
CA MET A 1 16.07 -28.92 19.78
C MET A 1 16.00 -27.44 20.03
N ALA A 2 16.32 -26.60 19.05
CA ALA A 2 16.21 -25.16 19.23
C ALA A 2 14.77 -24.77 19.61
N GLU A 3 14.66 -23.80 20.50
CA GLU A 3 13.40 -23.30 21.02
C GLU A 3 13.25 -21.81 20.68
N LEU A 4 12.02 -21.40 20.39
CA LEU A 4 11.69 -20.00 20.17
C LEU A 4 11.10 -19.44 21.46
N VAL A 5 11.89 -18.68 22.19
CA VAL A 5 11.48 -18.03 23.44
C VAL A 5 11.09 -16.59 23.16
N LEU A 6 9.86 -16.25 23.51
CA LEU A 6 9.28 -14.93 23.32
C LEU A 6 9.26 -14.15 24.62
N THR A 7 9.76 -12.91 24.57
CA THR A 7 9.55 -11.91 25.62
C THR A 7 8.63 -10.80 25.09
N SER A 8 8.33 -9.82 25.94
CA SER A 8 7.54 -8.63 25.54
C SER A 8 8.22 -7.75 24.48
N ASN A 9 9.52 -7.90 24.24
CA ASN A 9 10.28 -7.03 23.35
C ASN A 9 11.20 -7.75 22.35
N ALA A 10 11.42 -9.05 22.50
CA ALA A 10 12.30 -9.80 21.60
C ALA A 10 11.87 -11.25 21.39
N LEU A 11 12.26 -11.79 20.24
CA LEU A 11 12.31 -13.22 19.98
C LEU A 11 13.74 -13.70 20.22
N THR A 12 13.94 -14.74 21.02
CA THR A 12 15.22 -15.43 21.16
C THR A 12 15.14 -16.86 20.65
N VAL A 13 15.99 -17.20 19.69
CA VAL A 13 16.26 -18.58 19.29
C VAL A 13 17.28 -19.15 20.27
N VAL A 14 16.79 -19.97 21.21
CA VAL A 14 17.62 -20.65 22.20
C VAL A 14 18.14 -21.95 21.60
N LEU A 15 19.46 -22.06 21.46
CA LEU A 15 20.13 -23.22 20.88
C LEU A 15 20.54 -24.21 21.98
N SER A 16 20.37 -25.51 21.71
CA SER A 16 20.98 -26.53 22.56
C SER A 16 22.51 -26.47 22.47
N ARG A 17 23.22 -27.04 23.46
CA ARG A 17 24.70 -27.10 23.47
C ARG A 17 25.28 -27.68 22.16
N GLY A 18 24.65 -28.73 21.63
CA GLY A 18 25.06 -29.34 20.36
C GLY A 18 24.80 -28.42 19.15
N GLU A 19 23.70 -27.67 19.14
CA GLU A 19 23.39 -26.70 18.09
C GLU A 19 24.34 -25.49 18.14
N LYS A 20 24.76 -25.05 19.33
CA LYS A 20 25.76 -23.98 19.49
C LYS A 20 27.10 -24.37 18.88
N VAL A 21 27.57 -25.58 19.17
CA VAL A 21 28.81 -26.13 18.60
C VAL A 21 28.66 -26.34 17.09
N ALA A 22 27.56 -26.96 16.65
CA ALA A 22 27.34 -27.26 15.23
C ALA A 22 27.17 -25.99 14.37
N GLY A 23 26.49 -24.97 14.89
CA GLY A 23 26.25 -23.71 14.20
C GLY A 23 27.39 -22.70 14.34
N LEU A 24 28.34 -22.93 15.26
CA LEU A 24 29.34 -21.95 15.70
C LEU A 24 28.69 -20.61 16.06
N HIS A 25 27.60 -20.67 16.82
CA HIS A 25 26.82 -19.51 17.21
C HIS A 25 26.23 -19.66 18.62
N GLY A 26 26.08 -18.55 19.33
CA GLY A 26 25.29 -18.49 20.57
C GLY A 26 23.78 -18.44 20.31
N ASP A 27 22.99 -18.14 21.33
CA ASP A 27 21.57 -17.85 21.15
C ASP A 27 21.41 -16.59 20.28
N ILE A 28 20.31 -16.49 19.54
CA ILE A 28 20.07 -15.39 18.62
C ILE A 28 18.84 -14.62 19.07
N THR A 29 19.02 -13.36 19.40
CA THR A 29 17.93 -12.47 19.80
C THR A 29 17.63 -11.47 18.69
N VAL A 30 16.36 -11.34 18.34
CA VAL A 30 15.85 -10.36 17.38
C VAL A 30 14.79 -9.51 18.10
N PRO A 31 14.94 -8.18 18.17
CA PRO A 31 13.88 -7.31 18.68
C PRO A 31 12.59 -7.54 17.92
N LEU A 32 11.44 -7.60 18.61
CA LEU A 32 10.14 -7.81 17.94
C LEU A 32 9.86 -6.71 16.91
N ALA A 33 10.28 -5.47 17.19
CA ALA A 33 10.18 -4.34 16.27
C ALA A 33 10.94 -4.54 14.94
N HIS A 34 11.90 -5.47 14.90
CA HIS A 34 12.65 -5.80 13.70
C HIS A 34 12.06 -6.99 12.94
N ILE A 35 11.05 -7.68 13.48
CA ILE A 35 10.41 -8.80 12.80
C ILE A 35 9.34 -8.26 11.85
N ARG A 36 9.49 -8.56 10.56
CA ARG A 36 8.60 -8.10 9.49
C ARG A 36 7.54 -9.13 9.15
N ASP A 37 7.92 -10.40 9.16
CA ASP A 37 7.03 -11.48 8.74
C ASP A 37 7.42 -12.82 9.40
N VAL A 38 6.43 -13.71 9.53
CA VAL A 38 6.55 -15.01 10.16
C VAL A 38 5.71 -16.05 9.40
N ASP A 39 6.36 -17.12 8.97
CA ASP A 39 5.76 -18.20 8.18
C ASP A 39 6.15 -19.59 8.68
N VAL A 40 5.38 -20.60 8.27
CA VAL A 40 5.72 -22.02 8.42
C VAL A 40 6.25 -22.56 7.10
N VAL A 41 7.42 -23.18 7.14
CA VAL A 41 8.06 -23.82 5.99
C VAL A 41 8.02 -25.33 6.17
N ALA A 42 7.28 -26.02 5.29
CA ALA A 42 7.10 -27.47 5.37
C ALA A 42 8.41 -28.27 5.13
N ASP A 43 9.23 -27.83 4.17
CA ASP A 43 10.56 -28.38 3.94
C ASP A 43 11.63 -27.27 4.05
N PRO A 44 12.36 -27.19 5.18
CA PRO A 44 13.38 -26.16 5.38
C PRO A 44 14.65 -26.38 4.55
N PHE A 45 14.80 -27.52 3.86
CA PHE A 45 15.93 -27.76 2.97
C PHE A 45 15.68 -27.22 1.56
N ALA A 46 14.41 -27.19 1.14
CA ALA A 46 13.97 -26.63 -0.11
C ALA A 46 14.21 -25.11 -0.13
N ASN A 47 14.78 -24.61 -1.24
CA ASN A 47 14.98 -23.18 -1.49
C ASN A 47 15.93 -22.42 -0.54
N LEU A 48 16.72 -23.11 0.29
CA LEU A 48 17.81 -22.44 1.02
C LEU A 48 18.92 -22.06 0.05
N ARG A 49 19.10 -20.75 -0.18
CA ARG A 49 20.11 -20.19 -1.08
C ARG A 49 21.34 -19.73 -0.31
N GLY A 50 22.47 -19.59 -1.02
CA GLY A 50 23.71 -19.05 -0.47
C GLY A 50 24.72 -20.10 -0.02
N LEU A 51 25.93 -19.62 0.29
CA LEU A 51 27.05 -20.43 0.75
C LEU A 51 27.02 -20.54 2.28
N ARG A 52 27.21 -21.75 2.81
CA ARG A 52 27.34 -21.98 4.25
C ARG A 52 28.65 -21.38 4.75
N ALA A 53 28.57 -20.46 5.69
CA ALA A 53 29.72 -19.87 6.39
C ALA A 53 29.27 -19.11 7.67
N PRO A 54 29.44 -19.66 8.89
CA PRO A 54 29.91 -21.00 9.28
C PRO A 54 28.77 -22.02 9.53
N GLY A 55 29.10 -23.24 10.01
CA GLY A 55 28.10 -24.20 10.54
C GLY A 55 28.25 -25.65 10.07
N LEU A 56 27.32 -26.51 10.46
CA LEU A 56 27.22 -27.91 10.06
C LEU A 56 26.17 -28.09 8.96
N ALA A 57 26.51 -28.83 7.91
CA ALA A 57 25.55 -29.30 6.92
C ALA A 57 25.83 -30.75 6.56
N VAL A 58 24.91 -31.65 6.92
CA VAL A 58 24.88 -33.03 6.46
C VAL A 58 23.79 -33.13 5.38
N PRO A 59 24.14 -33.45 4.12
CA PRO A 59 23.21 -33.47 3.00
C PRO A 59 21.92 -34.26 3.32
N GLY A 60 20.77 -33.61 3.12
CA GLY A 60 19.45 -34.21 3.31
C GLY A 60 19.11 -34.66 4.74
N ARG A 61 19.91 -34.29 5.75
CA ARG A 61 19.71 -34.70 7.15
C ARG A 61 19.61 -33.52 8.10
N VAL A 62 20.62 -32.66 8.13
CA VAL A 62 20.68 -31.54 9.10
C VAL A 62 21.45 -30.35 8.53
N ARG A 63 20.99 -29.15 8.84
CA ARG A 63 21.65 -27.87 8.53
C ARG A 63 21.56 -26.98 9.76
N ILE A 64 22.71 -26.61 10.33
CA ILE A 64 22.80 -25.75 11.52
C ILE A 64 23.90 -24.72 11.28
N GLY A 65 23.59 -23.43 11.27
CA GLY A 65 24.57 -22.36 11.07
C GLY A 65 24.09 -21.26 10.13
N THR A 66 25.02 -20.56 9.50
CA THR A 66 24.74 -19.37 8.69
C THR A 66 24.92 -19.62 7.21
N TRP A 67 23.92 -19.24 6.42
CA TRP A 67 23.95 -19.21 4.96
C TRP A 67 24.03 -17.75 4.49
N ARG A 68 24.98 -17.47 3.62
CA ARG A 68 25.25 -16.14 3.07
C ARG A 68 24.97 -16.13 1.57
N GLY A 69 23.98 -15.36 1.13
CA GLY A 69 23.71 -15.10 -0.27
C GLY A 69 24.18 -13.71 -0.70
N ARG A 70 23.74 -13.26 -1.88
CA ARG A 70 24.04 -11.90 -2.36
C ARG A 70 23.14 -10.91 -1.63
N GLY A 71 23.65 -10.36 -0.54
CA GLY A 71 22.97 -9.32 0.25
C GLY A 71 22.09 -9.84 1.38
N ASP A 72 21.95 -11.16 1.55
CA ASP A 72 21.14 -11.76 2.62
C ASP A 72 21.94 -12.77 3.46
N ARG A 73 21.60 -12.84 4.74
CA ARG A 73 22.14 -13.76 5.73
C ARG A 73 21.01 -14.47 6.44
N THR A 74 20.96 -15.79 6.26
CA THR A 74 19.99 -16.65 6.90
C THR A 74 20.66 -17.49 7.98
N PHE A 75 20.15 -17.46 9.20
CA PHE A 75 20.49 -18.46 10.20
C PHE A 75 19.53 -19.64 10.10
N VAL A 76 20.07 -20.87 10.14
CA VAL A 76 19.30 -22.09 9.93
C VAL A 76 19.55 -23.07 11.07
N VAL A 77 18.49 -23.67 11.60
CA VAL A 77 18.52 -24.88 12.42
C VAL A 77 17.44 -25.80 11.89
N ALA A 78 17.78 -26.72 10.99
CA ALA A 78 16.81 -27.55 10.28
C ALA A 78 17.21 -29.03 10.31
N ARG A 79 16.23 -29.91 10.47
CA ARG A 79 16.38 -31.38 10.48
C ARG A 79 15.38 -32.00 9.51
N ARG A 80 15.76 -33.09 8.86
CA ARG A 80 14.94 -33.78 7.86
C ARG A 80 13.57 -34.14 8.43
N GLY A 81 12.52 -33.82 7.68
CA GLY A 81 11.14 -34.19 8.01
C GLY A 81 10.49 -33.33 9.09
N ALA A 82 11.19 -32.33 9.62
CA ALA A 82 10.61 -31.36 10.56
C ALA A 82 10.30 -30.04 9.84
N PRO A 83 9.07 -29.50 9.94
CA PRO A 83 8.77 -28.16 9.49
C PRO A 83 9.54 -27.13 10.32
N ALA A 84 9.69 -25.92 9.78
CA ALA A 84 10.42 -24.84 10.44
C ALA A 84 9.60 -23.54 10.46
N VAL A 85 9.79 -22.75 11.51
CA VAL A 85 9.37 -21.35 11.54
C VAL A 85 10.40 -20.53 10.78
N ARG A 86 9.92 -19.75 9.82
CA ARG A 86 10.71 -18.73 9.13
C ARG A 86 10.35 -17.36 9.66
N VAL A 87 11.34 -16.63 10.14
CA VAL A 87 11.20 -15.24 10.60
C VAL A 87 11.99 -14.35 9.65
N CYS A 88 11.30 -13.43 8.99
CA CYS A 88 11.94 -12.40 8.16
C CYS A 88 12.11 -11.14 9.01
N THR A 89 13.30 -10.54 8.97
CA THR A 89 13.62 -9.34 9.75
C THR A 89 13.74 -8.12 8.85
N ALA A 90 13.89 -6.94 9.44
CA ALA A 90 14.25 -5.70 8.75
C ALA A 90 15.65 -5.74 8.10
N GLY A 91 16.40 -6.82 8.31
CA GLY A 91 17.69 -7.06 7.68
C GLY A 91 18.89 -6.51 8.44
N ILE A 92 20.08 -6.84 7.94
CA ILE A 92 21.35 -6.42 8.56
C ILE A 92 21.54 -4.91 8.52
N GLY A 93 21.09 -4.25 7.45
CA GLY A 93 21.14 -2.79 7.31
C GLY A 93 20.34 -2.05 8.38
N ALA A 94 19.32 -2.68 8.95
CA ALA A 94 18.48 -2.14 10.03
C ALA A 94 18.92 -2.63 11.43
N GLY A 95 20.15 -3.15 11.57
CA GLY A 95 20.70 -3.57 12.86
C GLY A 95 20.31 -4.97 13.34
N SER A 96 19.67 -5.79 12.50
CA SER A 96 19.42 -7.21 12.83
C SER A 96 20.64 -8.08 12.51
N ALA A 97 20.92 -9.13 13.29
CA ALA A 97 22.05 -10.02 13.01
C ALA A 97 21.89 -10.87 11.72
N PHE A 98 20.64 -11.10 11.32
CA PHE A 98 20.23 -11.93 10.19
C PHE A 98 19.00 -11.33 9.50
N ASP A 99 18.93 -11.41 8.19
CA ASP A 99 17.74 -11.04 7.39
C ASP A 99 16.63 -12.09 7.52
N ARG A 100 17.03 -13.33 7.82
CA ARG A 100 16.09 -14.44 8.02
C ARG A 100 16.58 -15.42 9.06
N LEU A 101 15.66 -15.94 9.86
CA LEU A 101 15.85 -17.12 10.70
C LEU A 101 14.97 -18.25 10.15
N LEU A 102 15.51 -19.47 10.07
CA LEU A 102 14.79 -20.66 9.69
C LEU A 102 15.03 -21.75 10.75
N VAL A 103 14.08 -21.90 11.67
CA VAL A 103 14.25 -22.69 12.89
C VAL A 103 13.22 -23.82 12.93
N GLY A 104 13.69 -25.05 12.84
CA GLY A 104 12.90 -26.25 13.08
C GLY A 104 12.59 -26.38 14.57
N THR A 105 11.30 -26.40 14.89
CA THR A 105 10.79 -26.54 16.25
C THR A 105 9.93 -27.80 16.37
N ALA A 106 9.50 -28.13 17.58
CA ALA A 106 8.64 -29.29 17.82
C ALA A 106 7.25 -29.13 17.17
N ASP A 107 6.71 -27.90 17.17
CA ASP A 107 5.46 -27.54 16.51
C ASP A 107 5.58 -26.17 15.86
N ALA A 108 6.09 -26.15 14.62
CA ALA A 108 6.32 -24.91 13.89
C ALA A 108 5.03 -24.11 13.65
N THR A 109 3.87 -24.77 13.56
CA THR A 109 2.59 -24.08 13.35
C THR A 109 2.18 -23.33 14.60
N ALA A 110 2.22 -24.00 15.77
CA ALA A 110 1.90 -23.35 17.04
C ALA A 110 2.90 -22.23 17.38
N ASP A 111 4.19 -22.44 17.13
CA ASP A 111 5.22 -21.43 17.36
C ASP A 111 5.06 -20.21 16.45
N ALA A 112 4.81 -20.41 15.16
CA ALA A 112 4.55 -19.32 14.24
C ALA A 112 3.29 -18.54 14.64
N GLN A 113 2.23 -19.23 15.06
CA GLN A 113 1.00 -18.58 15.51
C GLN A 113 1.24 -17.75 16.78
N ARG A 114 1.90 -18.30 17.81
CA ARG A 114 2.27 -17.56 19.02
C ARG A 114 3.08 -16.30 18.71
N LEU A 115 4.05 -16.41 17.81
CA LEU A 115 4.87 -15.27 17.42
C LEU A 115 4.04 -14.20 16.71
N ARG A 116 3.14 -14.59 15.81
CA ARG A 116 2.21 -13.65 15.16
C ARG A 116 1.27 -12.98 16.16
N ASP A 117 0.76 -13.73 17.14
CA ASP A 117 -0.13 -13.18 18.17
C ASP A 117 0.60 -12.16 19.04
N VAL A 118 1.85 -12.42 19.42
CA VAL A 118 2.68 -11.46 20.17
C VAL A 118 3.01 -10.23 19.34
N LEU A 119 3.36 -10.40 18.06
CA LEU A 119 3.59 -9.27 17.14
C LEU A 119 2.32 -8.44 16.93
N ALA A 120 1.15 -9.07 16.96
CA ALA A 120 -0.13 -8.37 16.92
C ALA A 120 -0.43 -7.65 18.24
N ALA A 121 -0.14 -8.26 19.39
CA ALA A 121 -0.37 -7.71 20.72
C ALA A 121 0.60 -6.58 21.10
N GLY A 122 1.80 -6.54 20.52
CA GLY A 122 2.78 -5.47 20.72
C GLY A 122 2.58 -4.25 19.82
N ARG A 123 1.63 -4.30 18.87
CA ARG A 123 1.24 -3.12 18.08
C ARG A 123 0.30 -2.26 18.93
N PRO A 124 0.39 -0.92 18.86
CA PRO A 124 -0.58 -0.06 19.51
C PRO A 124 -1.98 -0.50 19.12
N GLU A 125 -2.83 -0.73 20.12
CA GLU A 125 -4.27 -0.66 19.88
C GLU A 125 -4.58 0.74 19.33
N PHE A 126 -5.73 0.91 18.69
CA PHE A 126 -6.14 2.23 18.20
C PHE A 126 -7.64 2.37 18.32
N THR A 127 -8.09 3.61 18.45
CA THR A 127 -9.51 3.95 18.48
C THR A 127 -9.88 4.74 17.24
N GLU A 128 -11.10 4.54 16.77
CA GLU A 128 -11.67 5.31 15.67
C GLU A 128 -12.71 6.28 16.21
N HIS A 129 -12.59 7.53 15.79
CA HIS A 129 -13.50 8.61 16.17
C HIS A 129 -14.17 9.15 14.91
N GLU A 130 -15.49 9.13 14.88
CA GLU A 130 -16.26 9.85 13.87
C GLU A 130 -15.99 11.36 14.01
N THR A 131 -15.74 12.01 12.88
CA THR A 131 -15.46 13.44 12.83
C THR A 131 -16.07 14.07 11.57
N THR A 132 -16.08 15.39 11.55
CA THR A 132 -16.42 16.18 10.35
C THR A 132 -15.49 17.36 10.23
N PHE A 133 -15.21 17.76 9.00
CA PHE A 133 -14.52 19.01 8.69
C PHE A 133 -15.27 19.77 7.59
N VAL A 134 -14.92 21.03 7.41
CA VAL A 134 -15.57 21.91 6.44
C VAL A 134 -14.59 22.19 5.32
N SER A 135 -15.01 21.92 4.09
CA SER A 135 -14.25 22.25 2.89
C SER A 135 -14.28 23.76 2.62
N GLY A 136 -13.41 24.24 1.73
CA GLY A 136 -13.25 25.67 1.44
C GLY A 136 -14.53 26.38 0.98
N ASP A 137 -15.49 25.65 0.43
CA ASP A 137 -16.78 26.16 -0.02
C ASP A 137 -17.92 26.01 1.01
N GLY A 138 -17.60 25.62 2.25
CA GLY A 138 -18.57 25.42 3.32
C GLY A 138 -19.21 24.02 3.35
N THR A 139 -18.86 23.13 2.42
CA THR A 139 -19.38 21.75 2.42
C THR A 139 -18.86 20.98 3.62
N VAL A 140 -19.77 20.36 4.38
CA VAL A 140 -19.40 19.48 5.49
C VAL A 140 -19.01 18.10 4.95
N VAL A 141 -17.79 17.68 5.26
CA VAL A 141 -17.22 16.39 4.87
C VAL A 141 -17.11 15.52 6.11
N ALA A 142 -17.65 14.30 6.04
CA ALA A 142 -17.64 13.36 7.14
C ALA A 142 -16.45 12.41 7.03
N GLY A 143 -15.81 12.11 8.16
CA GLY A 143 -14.66 11.22 8.19
C GLY A 143 -14.48 10.49 9.51
N THR A 144 -13.42 9.71 9.55
CA THR A 144 -13.03 8.91 10.70
C THR A 144 -11.56 9.16 10.98
N LEU A 145 -11.25 9.56 12.21
CA LEU A 145 -9.90 9.70 12.73
C LEU A 145 -9.53 8.42 13.49
N ALA A 146 -8.58 7.66 12.99
CA ALA A 146 -7.96 6.55 13.71
C ALA A 146 -6.76 7.07 14.49
N VAL A 147 -6.74 6.87 15.81
CA VAL A 147 -5.69 7.36 16.71
C VAL A 147 -5.05 6.18 17.44
N PRO A 148 -3.72 5.99 17.39
CA PRO A 148 -3.03 4.99 18.19
C PRO A 148 -3.29 5.23 19.68
N SER A 149 -3.47 4.16 20.45
CA SER A 149 -3.66 4.21 21.90
C SER A 149 -2.49 4.94 22.57
N GLY A 150 -2.81 5.98 23.32
CA GLY A 150 -1.81 6.87 23.95
C GLY A 150 -1.27 7.98 23.05
N GLY A 151 -1.65 8.03 21.76
CA GLY A 151 -1.28 9.10 20.84
C GLY A 151 -2.05 10.39 21.13
N ARG A 152 -1.36 11.40 21.66
CA ARG A 152 -1.83 12.79 21.71
C ARG A 152 -0.71 13.67 21.16
N GLY A 153 -0.83 14.06 19.90
CA GLY A 153 0.30 14.59 19.13
C GLY A 153 1.25 13.48 18.65
N GLY A 154 1.92 13.73 17.52
CA GLY A 154 2.79 12.75 16.84
C GLY A 154 2.47 12.61 15.35
N PRO A 155 2.99 11.57 14.68
CA PRO A 155 2.79 11.33 13.26
C PRO A 155 1.32 11.16 12.90
N ALA A 156 0.87 11.80 11.83
CA ALA A 156 -0.46 11.62 11.26
C ALA A 156 -0.43 11.55 9.74
N ALA A 157 -1.49 11.02 9.14
CA ALA A 157 -1.66 10.98 7.70
C ALA A 157 -3.11 11.28 7.28
N VAL A 158 -3.29 11.94 6.14
CA VAL A 158 -4.58 11.93 5.42
C VAL A 158 -4.55 10.83 4.38
N VAL A 159 -5.56 9.95 4.38
CA VAL A 159 -5.70 8.86 3.40
C VAL A 159 -6.74 9.25 2.35
N LEU A 160 -6.29 9.40 1.10
CA LEU A 160 -7.08 9.88 -0.04
C LEU A 160 -7.56 8.71 -0.91
N ASN A 161 -8.87 8.67 -1.11
CA ASN A 161 -9.55 7.64 -1.88
C ASN A 161 -9.33 7.77 -3.40
N GLY A 162 -9.46 6.63 -4.09
CA GLY A 162 -9.49 6.58 -5.56
C GLY A 162 -10.76 7.18 -6.19
N SER A 163 -10.94 6.89 -7.48
CA SER A 163 -12.04 7.47 -8.26
C SER A 163 -13.39 6.79 -8.07
N GLY A 164 -14.46 7.57 -8.27
CA GLY A 164 -15.85 7.10 -8.17
C GLY A 164 -16.53 7.44 -6.86
N GLU A 165 -17.76 6.93 -6.69
CA GLU A 165 -18.57 7.04 -5.47
C GLU A 165 -17.98 6.14 -4.37
N ILE A 166 -16.90 6.62 -3.76
CA ILE A 166 -16.10 5.89 -2.76
C ILE A 166 -16.25 6.53 -1.38
N ASP A 167 -16.54 5.73 -0.36
CA ASP A 167 -16.62 6.17 1.03
C ASP A 167 -15.23 6.21 1.72
N ARG A 168 -15.19 6.62 2.99
CA ARG A 168 -13.97 6.75 3.78
C ARG A 168 -13.14 5.47 3.89
N ASP A 169 -13.75 4.29 3.78
CA ASP A 169 -13.03 3.02 3.90
C ASP A 169 -12.42 2.57 2.56
N GLY A 170 -12.69 3.32 1.49
CA GLY A 170 -12.29 3.00 0.13
C GLY A 170 -13.32 2.13 -0.57
N ASP A 171 -14.55 2.00 -0.04
CA ASP A 171 -15.58 1.13 -0.59
C ASP A 171 -16.47 1.86 -1.60
N HIS A 172 -16.80 1.17 -2.69
CA HIS A 172 -17.91 1.56 -3.55
C HIS A 172 -19.18 0.91 -3.00
N ARG A 173 -20.35 1.56 -3.15
CA ARG A 173 -21.67 1.01 -2.73
C ARG A 173 -21.97 -0.45 -3.13
N LYS A 174 -21.29 -0.98 -4.16
CA LYS A 174 -21.51 -2.34 -4.69
C LYS A 174 -20.30 -3.26 -4.51
N LEU A 175 -19.19 -2.73 -3.96
CA LEU A 175 -17.92 -3.41 -3.90
C LEU A 175 -17.14 -2.88 -2.70
N ALA A 176 -17.05 -3.70 -1.64
CA ALA A 176 -16.23 -3.41 -0.48
C ALA A 176 -14.75 -3.66 -0.82
N ILE A 177 -14.04 -2.62 -1.27
CA ILE A 177 -12.64 -2.67 -1.72
C ILE A 177 -11.69 -2.53 -0.52
N GLY A 178 -12.00 -1.67 0.45
CA GLY A 178 -11.39 -1.60 1.78
C GLY A 178 -9.93 -1.15 1.83
N ILE A 179 -9.41 -0.50 0.78
CA ILE A 179 -7.99 -0.11 0.72
C ILE A 179 -7.67 0.95 1.77
N SER A 180 -8.46 2.03 1.83
CA SER A 180 -8.20 3.16 2.72
C SER A 180 -8.32 2.76 4.19
N ARG A 181 -9.29 1.91 4.54
CA ARG A 181 -9.38 1.31 5.88
C ARG A 181 -8.18 0.45 6.22
N ALA A 182 -7.73 -0.40 5.30
CA ALA A 182 -6.57 -1.26 5.54
C ALA A 182 -5.28 -0.44 5.74
N VAL A 183 -5.08 0.62 4.96
CA VAL A 183 -3.96 1.56 5.11
C VAL A 183 -4.05 2.28 6.46
N ALA A 184 -5.21 2.85 6.81
CA ALA A 184 -5.42 3.51 8.10
C ALA A 184 -5.12 2.60 9.30
N HIS A 185 -5.57 1.35 9.24
CA HIS A 185 -5.33 0.37 10.32
C HIS A 185 -3.85 -0.05 10.40
N ALA A 186 -3.16 -0.13 9.26
CA ALA A 186 -1.72 -0.40 9.24
C ALA A 186 -0.92 0.77 9.83
N LEU A 187 -1.29 2.01 9.51
CA LEU A 187 -0.70 3.23 10.06
C LEU A 187 -0.89 3.31 11.57
N ALA A 188 -2.12 3.12 12.05
CA ALA A 188 -2.43 3.20 13.48
C ALA A 188 -1.65 2.16 14.31
N ARG A 189 -1.53 0.94 13.79
CA ARG A 189 -0.70 -0.13 14.36
C ARG A 189 0.81 0.13 14.30
N ASN A 190 1.25 1.17 13.60
CA ASN A 190 2.63 1.65 13.56
C ASN A 190 2.78 3.03 14.24
N GLY A 191 1.81 3.44 15.05
CA GLY A 191 1.88 4.68 15.82
C GLY A 191 1.61 5.94 15.00
N VAL A 192 1.04 5.82 13.81
CA VAL A 192 0.67 6.95 12.95
C VAL A 192 -0.85 7.12 12.98
N ALA A 193 -1.34 8.27 13.44
CA ALA A 193 -2.77 8.59 13.34
C ALA A 193 -3.19 8.77 11.89
N SER A 194 -4.45 8.55 11.55
CA SER A 194 -4.90 8.77 10.18
C SER A 194 -6.33 9.29 10.09
N LEU A 195 -6.53 10.27 9.22
CA LEU A 195 -7.85 10.77 8.82
C LEU A 195 -8.21 10.19 7.46
N ARG A 196 -9.37 9.54 7.39
CA ARG A 196 -10.03 9.12 6.15
C ARG A 196 -11.43 9.72 6.08
N TYR A 197 -11.96 9.98 4.90
CA TYR A 197 -13.22 10.70 4.75
C TYR A 197 -14.05 10.25 3.55
N ASP A 198 -15.37 10.39 3.65
CA ASP A 198 -16.27 10.08 2.54
C ASP A 198 -16.13 11.16 1.47
N LYS A 199 -15.99 10.76 0.20
CA LYS A 199 -15.99 11.74 -0.89
C LYS A 199 -17.29 12.55 -0.87
N ARG A 200 -17.23 13.76 -1.40
CA ARG A 200 -18.37 14.67 -1.51
C ARG A 200 -19.59 13.98 -2.15
N GLY A 201 -20.76 14.12 -1.51
CA GLY A 201 -22.01 13.46 -1.90
C GLY A 201 -22.03 11.94 -1.72
N VAL A 202 -21.06 11.37 -0.99
CA VAL A 202 -20.98 9.94 -0.65
C VAL A 202 -21.06 9.77 0.87
N GLY A 203 -21.63 8.66 1.31
CA GLY A 203 -21.71 8.30 2.73
C GLY A 203 -22.45 9.37 3.53
N ARG A 204 -21.75 10.00 4.49
CA ARG A 204 -22.28 11.05 5.35
C ARG A 204 -21.79 12.46 4.98
N SER A 205 -20.99 12.59 3.94
CA SER A 205 -20.55 13.89 3.43
C SER A 205 -21.67 14.61 2.68
N GLY A 206 -21.74 15.93 2.84
CA GLY A 206 -22.66 16.78 2.08
C GLY A 206 -22.26 16.91 0.60
N GLY A 207 -23.06 17.70 -0.14
CA GLY A 207 -22.85 17.93 -1.58
C GLY A 207 -23.46 16.86 -2.48
N ASP A 208 -23.10 16.89 -3.78
CA ASP A 208 -23.53 15.92 -4.79
C ASP A 208 -22.31 15.41 -5.56
N PHE A 209 -22.11 14.09 -5.52
CA PHE A 209 -21.01 13.41 -6.22
C PHE A 209 -21.02 13.69 -7.73
N LEU A 210 -22.19 13.84 -8.35
CA LEU A 210 -22.28 14.01 -9.80
C LEU A 210 -21.89 15.42 -10.26
N THR A 211 -21.82 16.39 -9.35
CA THR A 211 -21.42 17.78 -9.65
C THR A 211 -20.10 18.18 -9.01
N ALA A 212 -19.56 17.35 -8.10
CA ALA A 212 -18.27 17.55 -7.45
C ALA A 212 -17.09 17.37 -8.42
N GLY A 213 -16.40 18.45 -8.80
CA GLY A 213 -15.22 18.40 -9.66
C GLY A 213 -14.02 17.71 -9.02
N TYR A 214 -12.99 17.46 -9.83
CA TYR A 214 -11.67 17.05 -9.34
C TYR A 214 -11.04 18.18 -8.50
N ALA A 215 -11.26 19.44 -8.86
CA ALA A 215 -10.84 20.60 -8.07
C ALA A 215 -11.52 20.64 -6.69
N ASP A 216 -12.80 20.26 -6.60
CA ASP A 216 -13.53 20.17 -5.34
C ASP A 216 -12.94 19.04 -4.48
N ASN A 217 -12.58 17.89 -5.08
CA ASN A 217 -11.90 16.80 -4.38
C ASN A 217 -10.52 17.23 -3.83
N ARG A 218 -9.76 18.05 -4.57
CA ARG A 218 -8.49 18.63 -4.09
C ARG A 218 -8.72 19.58 -2.92
N ALA A 219 -9.75 20.42 -2.98
CA ALA A 219 -10.11 21.31 -1.88
C ALA A 219 -10.49 20.52 -0.62
N ASP A 220 -11.27 19.45 -0.76
CA ASP A 220 -11.61 18.55 0.35
C ASP A 220 -10.36 17.91 0.97
N ALA A 221 -9.42 17.46 0.13
CA ALA A 221 -8.16 16.86 0.59
C ALA A 221 -7.28 17.87 1.34
N ALA A 222 -7.15 19.10 0.83
CA ALA A 222 -6.42 20.18 1.51
C ALA A 222 -7.08 20.56 2.84
N ALA A 223 -8.41 20.65 2.88
CA ALA A 223 -9.16 20.90 4.11
C ALA A 223 -9.01 19.79 5.15
N ALA A 224 -8.88 18.53 4.72
CA ALA A 224 -8.61 17.41 5.62
C ALA A 224 -7.21 17.54 6.28
N VAL A 225 -6.19 17.94 5.52
CA VAL A 225 -4.85 18.22 6.06
C VAL A 225 -4.89 19.37 7.06
N GLU A 226 -5.58 20.46 6.72
CA GLU A 226 -5.71 21.62 7.61
C GLU A 226 -6.51 21.31 8.87
N TRP A 227 -7.54 20.47 8.77
CA TRP A 227 -8.30 20.02 9.92
C TRP A 227 -7.43 19.19 10.88
N LEU A 228 -6.58 18.28 10.37
CA LEU A 228 -5.63 17.55 11.21
C LEU A 228 -4.69 18.49 11.97
N ARG A 229 -4.23 19.58 11.32
CA ARG A 229 -3.33 20.56 11.94
C ARG A 229 -3.99 21.34 13.05
N THR A 230 -5.20 21.82 12.79
CA THR A 230 -5.89 22.77 13.66
C THR A 230 -6.71 22.05 14.73
N THR A 231 -7.80 21.41 14.31
CA THR A 231 -8.77 20.77 15.20
C THR A 231 -8.26 19.42 15.69
N GLY A 232 -7.57 18.67 14.82
CA GLY A 232 -6.93 17.42 15.17
C GLY A 232 -5.69 17.59 16.07
N GLY A 233 -5.09 18.79 16.11
CA GLY A 233 -3.96 19.13 16.96
C GLY A 233 -2.63 18.45 16.58
N PHE A 234 -2.48 17.99 15.34
CA PHE A 234 -1.25 17.37 14.85
C PHE A 234 -0.27 18.44 14.32
N ALA A 235 1.03 18.26 14.60
CA ALA A 235 2.04 19.22 14.16
C ALA A 235 2.18 19.22 12.62
N ARG A 236 2.40 20.40 12.03
CA ARG A 236 2.52 20.57 10.57
C ARG A 236 3.58 19.65 9.96
N ASP A 237 4.74 19.55 10.62
CA ASP A 237 5.91 18.76 10.23
C ASP A 237 5.80 17.27 10.58
N ALA A 238 4.60 16.82 10.98
CA ALA A 238 4.31 15.43 11.30
C ALA A 238 3.11 14.87 10.51
N ILE A 239 2.66 15.55 9.43
CA ILE A 239 1.51 15.11 8.64
C ILE A 239 1.92 14.65 7.24
N ALA A 240 1.65 13.39 6.92
CA ALA A 240 1.77 12.84 5.58
C ALA A 240 0.45 12.93 4.79
N VAL A 241 0.56 12.82 3.47
CA VAL A 241 -0.59 12.60 2.57
C VAL A 241 -0.37 11.30 1.81
N ILE A 242 -1.35 10.39 1.89
CA ILE A 242 -1.27 9.06 1.28
C ILE A 242 -2.45 8.87 0.35
N GLY A 243 -2.19 8.64 -0.93
CA GLY A 243 -3.24 8.55 -1.93
C GLY A 243 -3.23 7.25 -2.71
N HIS A 244 -4.41 6.74 -3.06
CA HIS A 244 -4.57 5.61 -3.98
C HIS A 244 -5.26 6.04 -5.28
N SER A 245 -4.70 5.69 -6.43
CA SER A 245 -5.30 5.98 -7.75
C SER A 245 -5.54 7.49 -7.93
N GLU A 246 -6.78 7.97 -8.16
CA GLU A 246 -7.10 9.40 -8.15
C GLU A 246 -6.62 10.11 -6.87
N GLY A 247 -6.71 9.45 -5.71
CA GLY A 247 -6.19 9.99 -4.46
C GLY A 247 -4.68 10.22 -4.51
N ALA A 248 -3.94 9.44 -5.28
CA ALA A 248 -2.51 9.63 -5.49
C ALA A 248 -2.23 10.84 -6.42
N CYS A 249 -3.10 11.11 -7.39
CA CYS A 249 -3.04 12.36 -8.17
C CYS A 249 -3.25 13.58 -7.27
N LEU A 250 -4.22 13.52 -6.35
CA LEU A 250 -4.46 14.56 -5.35
C LEU A 250 -3.25 14.71 -4.41
N ALA A 251 -2.71 13.60 -3.90
CA ALA A 251 -1.52 13.59 -3.05
C ALA A 251 -0.30 14.22 -3.75
N THR A 252 -0.12 13.95 -5.04
CA THR A 252 0.91 14.58 -5.89
C THR A 252 0.75 16.10 -5.91
N GLN A 253 -0.47 16.61 -6.13
CA GLN A 253 -0.74 18.05 -6.12
C GLN A 253 -0.55 18.69 -4.75
N LEU A 254 -0.96 18.01 -3.68
CA LEU A 254 -0.79 18.50 -2.32
C LEU A 254 0.69 18.49 -1.89
N GLY A 255 1.48 17.54 -2.36
CA GLY A 255 2.93 17.49 -2.13
C GLY A 255 3.70 18.67 -2.74
N ALA A 256 3.18 19.23 -3.85
CA ALA A 256 3.73 20.41 -4.51
C ALA A 256 3.19 21.74 -3.93
N ASP A 257 2.09 21.70 -3.17
CA ASP A 257 1.40 22.87 -2.68
C ASP A 257 2.09 23.42 -1.42
N ARG A 258 2.64 24.63 -1.47
CA ARG A 258 3.39 25.25 -0.36
C ARG A 258 2.54 25.74 0.80
N VAL A 259 1.23 25.88 0.60
CA VAL A 259 0.32 26.19 1.71
C VAL A 259 0.04 24.91 2.48
N VAL A 260 -0.21 23.82 1.74
CA VAL A 260 -0.42 22.49 2.30
C VAL A 260 0.89 21.99 2.89
N ASP A 261 1.99 21.86 2.16
CA ASP A 261 3.33 21.54 2.70
C ASP A 261 3.30 20.33 3.65
N PRO A 262 2.93 19.13 3.15
CA PRO A 262 2.94 17.92 3.97
C PRO A 262 4.38 17.47 4.24
N ALA A 263 4.60 16.77 5.35
CA ALA A 263 5.93 16.28 5.74
C ALA A 263 6.41 15.07 4.93
N ALA A 264 5.48 14.30 4.35
CA ALA A 264 5.77 13.16 3.49
C ALA A 264 4.60 12.86 2.54
N VAL A 265 4.88 12.24 1.40
CA VAL A 265 3.86 11.87 0.39
C VAL A 265 3.98 10.39 0.04
N VAL A 266 2.85 9.67 0.05
CA VAL A 266 2.79 8.27 -0.41
C VAL A 266 1.82 8.14 -1.56
N LEU A 267 2.31 7.58 -2.67
CA LEU A 267 1.65 7.47 -3.95
C LEU A 267 1.40 5.99 -4.28
N LEU A 268 0.16 5.53 -4.10
CA LEU A 268 -0.24 4.14 -4.38
C LEU A 268 -0.95 4.07 -5.73
N ALA A 269 -0.34 3.40 -6.71
CA ALA A 269 -0.80 3.36 -8.09
C ALA A 269 -1.04 4.78 -8.65
N ALA A 270 -0.02 5.63 -8.58
CA ALA A 270 -0.05 6.98 -9.13
C ALA A 270 0.35 6.99 -10.60
N PRO A 271 -0.44 7.64 -11.49
CA PRO A 271 -0.01 7.87 -12.86
C PRO A 271 1.00 9.02 -12.95
N ALA A 272 1.92 8.93 -13.91
CA ALA A 272 2.90 9.97 -14.24
C ALA A 272 2.66 10.61 -15.63
N VAL A 273 1.47 10.37 -16.17
CA VAL A 273 0.98 10.85 -17.46
C VAL A 273 -0.35 11.60 -17.29
N THR A 274 -0.76 12.33 -18.32
CA THR A 274 -2.00 13.12 -18.26
C THR A 274 -3.22 12.24 -18.02
N GLY A 275 -4.29 12.77 -17.42
CA GLY A 275 -5.51 11.99 -17.20
C GLY A 275 -6.12 11.45 -18.51
N ARG A 276 -5.90 12.13 -19.64
CA ARG A 276 -6.27 11.63 -20.97
C ARG A 276 -5.50 10.37 -21.37
N GLU A 277 -4.20 10.32 -21.10
CA GLU A 277 -3.35 9.17 -21.34
C GLU A 277 -3.74 8.01 -20.41
N VAL A 278 -4.02 8.28 -19.14
CA VAL A 278 -4.52 7.28 -18.18
C VAL A 278 -5.80 6.62 -18.68
N LEU A 279 -6.81 7.41 -19.08
CA LEU A 279 -8.07 6.84 -19.57
C LEU A 279 -7.91 6.09 -20.89
N THR A 280 -6.96 6.51 -21.74
CA THR A 280 -6.61 5.80 -22.97
C THR A 280 -5.95 4.45 -22.66
N TRP A 281 -5.02 4.42 -21.71
CA TRP A 281 -4.38 3.19 -21.21
C TRP A 281 -5.42 2.21 -20.66
N GLN A 282 -6.28 2.67 -19.76
CA GLN A 282 -7.34 1.86 -19.14
C GLN A 282 -8.22 1.16 -20.18
N SER A 283 -8.57 1.88 -21.25
CA SER A 283 -9.36 1.34 -22.34
C SER A 283 -8.63 0.34 -23.20
N GLY A 284 -7.36 0.57 -23.49
CA GLY A 284 -6.49 -0.40 -24.16
C GLY A 284 -6.44 -1.71 -23.38
N ARG A 285 -6.14 -1.63 -22.07
CA ARG A 285 -6.09 -2.80 -21.18
C ARG A 285 -7.44 -3.49 -21.01
N ALA A 286 -8.54 -2.75 -20.98
CA ALA A 286 -9.88 -3.32 -20.94
C ALA A 286 -10.19 -4.15 -22.21
N VAL A 287 -9.79 -3.67 -23.39
CA VAL A 287 -9.97 -4.40 -24.67
C VAL A 287 -9.08 -5.64 -24.72
N GLU A 288 -7.83 -5.54 -24.27
CA GLU A 288 -6.91 -6.68 -24.17
C GLU A 288 -7.47 -7.78 -23.25
N GLY A 289 -8.14 -7.40 -22.16
CA GLY A 289 -8.77 -8.31 -21.22
C GLY A 289 -10.02 -9.05 -21.74
N LEU A 290 -10.55 -8.69 -22.92
CA LEU A 290 -11.74 -9.36 -23.49
C LEU A 290 -11.40 -10.77 -24.02
N PRO A 291 -12.36 -11.72 -24.01
CA PRO A 291 -12.16 -13.04 -24.60
C PRO A 291 -11.74 -12.97 -26.08
N ALA A 292 -10.88 -13.88 -26.52
CA ALA A 292 -10.33 -13.87 -27.88
C ALA A 292 -11.41 -13.84 -28.99
N PRO A 293 -12.52 -14.60 -28.92
CA PRO A 293 -13.59 -14.51 -29.93
C PRO A 293 -14.21 -13.11 -30.02
N VAL A 294 -14.37 -12.43 -28.89
CA VAL A 294 -14.93 -11.07 -28.82
C VAL A 294 -13.95 -10.08 -29.44
N ARG A 295 -12.66 -10.16 -29.11
CA ARG A 295 -11.63 -9.30 -29.73
C ARG A 295 -11.55 -9.50 -31.25
N THR A 296 -11.61 -10.75 -31.72
CA THR A 296 -11.62 -11.06 -33.15
C THR A 296 -12.84 -10.50 -33.85
N ALA A 297 -14.04 -10.67 -33.27
CA ALA A 297 -15.27 -10.09 -33.82
C ALA A 297 -15.19 -8.56 -33.89
N MET A 298 -14.70 -7.90 -32.85
CA MET A 298 -14.50 -6.44 -32.85
C MET A 298 -13.53 -5.99 -33.94
N ARG A 299 -12.43 -6.73 -34.16
CA ARG A 299 -11.47 -6.47 -35.23
C ARG A 299 -12.10 -6.63 -36.62
N ILE A 300 -12.87 -7.69 -36.84
CA ILE A 300 -13.60 -7.94 -38.10
C ILE A 300 -14.62 -6.83 -38.37
N LEU A 301 -15.39 -6.45 -37.35
CA LEU A 301 -16.40 -5.39 -37.42
C LEU A 301 -15.82 -3.98 -37.37
N ARG A 302 -14.47 -3.83 -37.34
CA ARG A 302 -13.77 -2.54 -37.24
C ARG A 302 -14.29 -1.65 -36.10
N ILE A 303 -14.65 -2.26 -34.97
CA ILE A 303 -15.10 -1.56 -33.77
C ILE A 303 -13.89 -1.04 -33.02
N ASP A 304 -13.62 0.26 -33.15
CA ASP A 304 -12.61 0.95 -32.36
C ASP A 304 -13.23 1.49 -31.06
N VAL A 305 -13.04 0.74 -29.97
CA VAL A 305 -13.51 1.15 -28.63
C VAL A 305 -12.80 2.39 -28.15
N ALA A 306 -11.51 2.54 -28.42
CA ALA A 306 -10.73 3.70 -28.01
C ALA A 306 -11.21 4.96 -28.75
N ALA A 307 -11.46 4.89 -30.07
CA ALA A 307 -12.05 6.01 -30.82
C ALA A 307 -13.46 6.36 -30.35
N ARG A 308 -14.32 5.35 -30.09
CA ARG A 308 -15.67 5.61 -29.57
C ARG A 308 -15.63 6.28 -28.20
N GLN A 309 -14.76 5.81 -27.32
CA GLN A 309 -14.61 6.39 -25.99
C GLN A 309 -14.01 7.80 -26.07
N ARG A 310 -12.95 8.02 -26.86
CA ARG A 310 -12.40 9.37 -27.12
C ARG A 310 -13.48 10.33 -27.61
N LYS A 311 -14.30 9.93 -28.59
CA LYS A 311 -15.41 10.77 -29.08
C LYS A 311 -16.44 11.06 -27.99
N ALA A 312 -16.69 10.12 -27.08
CA ALA A 312 -17.59 10.34 -25.95
C ALA A 312 -16.98 11.31 -24.92
N PHE A 313 -15.71 11.14 -24.57
CA PHE A 313 -14.99 12.03 -23.66
C PHE A 313 -14.83 13.42 -24.26
N ASP A 314 -14.49 13.57 -25.54
CA ASP A 314 -14.41 14.88 -26.19
C ASP A 314 -15.75 15.60 -26.23
N ARG A 315 -16.87 14.86 -26.26
CA ARG A 315 -18.21 15.46 -26.15
C ARG A 315 -18.46 15.99 -24.74
N LEU A 316 -18.13 15.20 -23.72
CA LEU A 316 -18.26 15.59 -22.32
C LEU A 316 -17.30 16.75 -21.98
N TYR A 317 -16.09 16.73 -22.55
CA TYR A 317 -15.07 17.77 -22.43
C TYR A 317 -15.55 19.12 -22.94
N ARG A 318 -16.26 19.14 -24.08
CA ARG A 318 -16.84 20.37 -24.63
C ARG A 318 -18.12 20.83 -23.93
N SER A 319 -18.74 19.97 -23.12
CA SER A 319 -19.94 20.35 -22.37
C SER A 319 -19.59 21.23 -21.18
N ARG A 320 -20.43 22.23 -20.88
CA ARG A 320 -20.34 23.03 -19.66
C ARG A 320 -21.13 22.45 -18.50
N ASP A 321 -21.97 21.44 -18.76
CA ASP A 321 -22.77 20.80 -17.73
C ASP A 321 -21.87 20.02 -16.77
N ASP A 322 -22.19 20.06 -15.48
CA ASP A 322 -21.47 19.25 -14.50
C ASP A 322 -21.83 17.77 -14.60
N VAL A 323 -23.05 17.47 -15.05
CA VAL A 323 -23.55 16.11 -15.21
C VAL A 323 -23.74 15.79 -16.67
N GLY A 324 -23.02 14.78 -17.15
CA GLY A 324 -23.14 14.26 -18.51
C GLY A 324 -23.82 12.90 -18.58
N ARG A 325 -23.84 12.33 -19.78
CA ARG A 325 -24.32 10.95 -20.02
C ARG A 325 -23.32 10.16 -20.86
N LEU A 326 -23.03 8.95 -20.41
CA LEU A 326 -22.33 7.92 -21.19
C LEU A 326 -23.27 6.73 -21.37
N GLY A 327 -23.85 6.61 -22.57
CA GLY A 327 -24.98 5.72 -22.81
C GLY A 327 -26.18 6.11 -21.92
N ARG A 328 -26.71 5.17 -21.16
CA ARG A 328 -27.85 5.40 -20.24
C ARG A 328 -27.42 5.91 -18.85
N ARG A 329 -26.13 5.91 -18.54
CA ARG A 329 -25.60 6.28 -17.22
C ARG A 329 -25.33 7.78 -17.14
N ARG A 330 -25.78 8.42 -16.05
CA ARG A 330 -25.29 9.74 -15.67
C ARG A 330 -23.83 9.60 -15.24
N VAL A 331 -23.01 10.56 -15.61
CA VAL A 331 -21.59 10.64 -15.24
C VAL A 331 -21.28 12.04 -14.77
N ASN A 332 -20.32 12.17 -13.86
CA ASN A 332 -19.77 13.45 -13.48
C ASN A 332 -18.90 13.97 -14.63
N ALA A 333 -19.47 14.87 -15.43
CA ALA A 333 -18.79 15.45 -16.57
C ALA A 333 -17.74 16.46 -16.10
N ARG A 334 -18.02 17.27 -15.07
CA ARG A 334 -17.07 18.25 -14.53
C ARG A 334 -15.76 17.60 -14.09
N TRP A 335 -15.85 16.59 -13.22
CA TRP A 335 -14.70 15.80 -12.80
C TRP A 335 -13.95 15.21 -13.99
N LEU A 336 -14.66 14.65 -14.97
CA LEU A 336 -14.02 14.07 -16.15
C LEU A 336 -13.24 15.14 -16.94
N ARG A 337 -13.80 16.35 -17.12
CA ARG A 337 -13.09 17.44 -17.82
C ARG A 337 -11.81 17.81 -17.08
N GLU A 338 -11.95 18.09 -15.79
CA GLU A 338 -10.84 18.54 -14.95
C GLU A 338 -9.76 17.47 -14.82
N PHE A 339 -10.14 16.19 -14.72
CA PHE A 339 -9.20 15.08 -14.71
C PHE A 339 -8.53 14.88 -16.06
N LEU A 340 -9.22 15.10 -17.19
CA LEU A 340 -8.58 15.05 -18.52
C LEU A 340 -7.52 16.13 -18.70
N ASP A 341 -7.66 17.27 -18.01
CA ASP A 341 -6.70 18.37 -18.01
C ASP A 341 -5.57 18.20 -16.97
N TYR A 342 -5.69 17.23 -16.05
CA TYR A 342 -4.66 16.94 -15.07
C TYR A 342 -3.39 16.43 -15.76
N ASP A 343 -2.28 17.13 -15.50
CA ASP A 343 -0.92 16.73 -15.84
C ASP A 343 -0.10 16.61 -14.53
N PRO A 344 0.36 15.40 -14.15
CA PRO A 344 1.11 15.20 -12.92
C PRO A 344 2.53 15.78 -12.97
N LYS A 345 3.13 15.95 -14.16
CA LYS A 345 4.58 16.18 -14.28
C LYS A 345 5.05 17.47 -13.62
N PRO A 346 4.39 18.64 -13.81
CA PRO A 346 4.80 19.86 -13.13
C PRO A 346 4.70 19.72 -11.61
N PHE A 347 3.67 19.05 -11.12
CA PHE A 347 3.52 18.81 -9.69
C PHE A 347 4.62 17.89 -9.13
N LEU A 348 4.93 16.78 -9.81
CA LEU A 348 6.00 15.87 -9.41
C LEU A 348 7.36 16.59 -9.31
N GLN A 349 7.65 17.50 -10.24
CA GLN A 349 8.86 18.32 -10.24
C GLN A 349 8.94 19.32 -9.07
N ASP A 350 7.78 19.71 -8.54
CA ASP A 350 7.65 20.68 -7.47
C ASP A 350 7.49 20.03 -6.08
N ILE A 351 7.40 18.69 -5.98
CA ILE A 351 7.35 18.00 -4.69
C ILE A 351 8.70 18.14 -3.99
N VAL A 352 8.68 18.64 -2.76
CA VAL A 352 9.84 18.73 -1.86
C VAL A 352 9.85 17.70 -0.73
N PRO A 353 8.72 17.32 -0.09
CA PRO A 353 8.80 16.29 0.94
C PRO A 353 9.20 14.94 0.36
N PRO A 354 9.78 14.03 1.18
CA PRO A 354 10.07 12.66 0.76
C PRO A 354 8.85 11.97 0.16
N VAL A 355 9.07 11.16 -0.87
CA VAL A 355 8.03 10.45 -1.61
C VAL A 355 8.26 8.94 -1.56
N LEU A 356 7.20 8.18 -1.27
CA LEU A 356 7.13 6.74 -1.55
C LEU A 356 6.11 6.48 -2.65
N ALA A 357 6.55 5.92 -3.77
CA ALA A 357 5.68 5.52 -4.87
C ALA A 357 5.63 3.99 -5.03
N ILE A 358 4.44 3.41 -4.93
CA ILE A 358 4.23 1.96 -5.05
C ILE A 358 3.22 1.69 -6.15
N THR A 359 3.60 0.89 -7.14
CA THR A 359 2.67 0.41 -8.17
C THR A 359 2.81 -1.10 -8.35
N GLY A 360 1.68 -1.78 -8.50
CA GLY A 360 1.67 -3.22 -8.72
C GLY A 360 2.11 -3.58 -10.14
N ALA A 361 2.95 -4.60 -10.29
CA ALA A 361 3.43 -5.04 -11.60
C ALA A 361 2.31 -5.56 -12.53
N LYS A 362 1.13 -5.89 -11.96
CA LYS A 362 -0.09 -6.30 -12.68
C LYS A 362 -1.19 -5.24 -12.62
N ASP A 363 -0.84 -3.99 -12.34
CA ASP A 363 -1.76 -2.88 -12.50
C ASP A 363 -2.13 -2.70 -13.99
N ILE A 364 -3.42 -2.55 -14.23
CA ILE A 364 -4.01 -2.36 -15.57
C ILE A 364 -4.81 -1.06 -15.66
N GLN A 365 -4.87 -0.32 -14.56
CA GLN A 365 -5.50 0.99 -14.50
C GLN A 365 -4.48 2.12 -14.56
N VAL A 366 -3.26 1.87 -14.07
CA VAL A 366 -2.10 2.74 -14.16
C VAL A 366 -0.95 1.93 -14.75
N ASP A 367 -0.10 2.55 -15.57
CA ASP A 367 1.07 1.87 -16.13
C ASP A 367 2.11 1.68 -15.02
N PRO A 368 2.55 0.46 -14.70
CA PRO A 368 3.63 0.25 -13.74
C PRO A 368 4.94 0.95 -14.14
N GLY A 369 5.11 1.30 -15.43
CA GLY A 369 6.24 2.09 -15.94
C GLY A 369 6.22 3.58 -15.54
N ASP A 370 5.13 4.06 -14.93
CA ASP A 370 5.06 5.43 -14.44
C ASP A 370 5.98 5.66 -13.22
N LEU A 371 6.36 4.59 -12.51
CA LEU A 371 7.29 4.67 -11.38
C LEU A 371 8.65 5.23 -11.80
N GLU A 372 9.16 4.83 -12.97
CA GLU A 372 10.42 5.33 -13.51
C GLU A 372 10.34 6.83 -13.83
N THR A 373 9.17 7.30 -14.28
CA THR A 373 8.93 8.73 -14.52
C THR A 373 8.83 9.50 -13.20
N ILE A 374 8.13 8.98 -12.20
CA ILE A 374 8.06 9.58 -10.86
C ILE A 374 9.47 9.71 -10.26
N ALA A 375 10.25 8.62 -10.29
CA ALA A 375 11.63 8.61 -9.77
C ALA A 375 12.54 9.64 -10.46
N ALA A 376 12.30 9.91 -11.75
CA ALA A 376 13.09 10.87 -12.51
C ALA A 376 12.65 12.33 -12.33
N LEU A 377 11.39 12.58 -11.94
CA LEU A 377 10.83 13.92 -11.84
C LEU A 377 10.84 14.48 -10.42
N VAL A 378 10.68 13.64 -9.39
CA VAL A 378 10.75 14.11 -8.00
C VAL A 378 12.19 14.56 -7.72
N PRO A 379 12.42 15.83 -7.32
CA PRO A 379 13.75 16.42 -7.22
C PRO A 379 14.54 15.93 -6.01
N ASP A 380 13.85 15.65 -4.90
CA ASP A 380 14.44 15.27 -3.62
C ASP A 380 14.35 13.74 -3.39
N GLU A 381 14.02 13.30 -2.18
CA GLU A 381 14.00 11.90 -1.79
C GLU A 381 12.78 11.16 -2.37
N VAL A 382 13.03 10.13 -3.19
CA VAL A 382 11.99 9.28 -3.75
C VAL A 382 12.37 7.80 -3.66
N ASP A 383 11.55 7.03 -2.94
CA ASP A 383 11.56 5.59 -2.94
C ASP A 383 10.49 5.06 -3.89
N THR A 384 10.86 4.11 -4.75
CA THR A 384 9.90 3.45 -5.65
C THR A 384 9.87 1.95 -5.44
N ALA A 385 8.67 1.37 -5.45
CA ALA A 385 8.47 -0.07 -5.33
C ALA A 385 7.49 -0.60 -6.37
N ARG A 386 8.03 -1.35 -7.33
CA ARG A 386 7.23 -2.15 -8.27
C ARG A 386 6.97 -3.54 -7.69
N VAL A 387 5.77 -3.79 -7.19
CA VAL A 387 5.49 -5.02 -6.44
C VAL A 387 5.02 -6.15 -7.37
N PRO A 388 5.71 -7.31 -7.42
CA PRO A 388 5.31 -8.44 -8.25
C PRO A 388 3.91 -8.97 -7.91
N ASP A 389 3.17 -9.38 -8.93
CA ASP A 389 1.80 -9.91 -8.85
C ASP A 389 0.73 -8.99 -8.25
N LEU A 390 1.10 -7.83 -7.73
CA LEU A 390 0.17 -6.87 -7.14
C LEU A 390 -0.67 -6.21 -8.25
N THR A 391 -1.97 -6.17 -8.03
CA THR A 391 -2.95 -5.50 -8.90
C THR A 391 -3.25 -4.09 -8.43
N HIS A 392 -4.03 -3.33 -9.19
CA HIS A 392 -4.50 -1.98 -8.79
C HIS A 392 -5.24 -1.97 -7.44
N LEU A 393 -5.84 -3.09 -7.04
CA LEU A 393 -6.59 -3.20 -5.78
C LEU A 393 -5.69 -3.45 -4.56
N LEU A 394 -4.36 -3.31 -4.73
CA LEU A 394 -3.33 -3.64 -3.75
C LEU A 394 -3.48 -5.06 -3.22
N ARG A 395 -3.76 -5.99 -4.13
CA ARG A 395 -3.92 -7.43 -3.85
C ARG A 395 -3.20 -8.23 -4.91
N ARG A 396 -2.52 -9.30 -4.48
CA ARG A 396 -1.79 -10.16 -5.40
C ARG A 396 -2.73 -11.10 -6.15
N ASP A 397 -2.43 -11.28 -7.43
CA ASP A 397 -3.04 -12.32 -8.24
C ASP A 397 -1.97 -12.99 -9.11
N PRO A 398 -1.63 -14.28 -8.89
CA PRO A 398 -0.63 -14.97 -9.70
C PRO A 398 -1.08 -15.16 -11.15
N ARG A 399 -2.39 -15.03 -11.45
CA ARG A 399 -2.94 -15.14 -12.82
C ARG A 399 -2.59 -13.91 -13.67
N PRO A 400 -2.77 -13.98 -15.00
CA PRO A 400 -2.62 -12.81 -15.87
C PRO A 400 -3.52 -11.63 -15.42
N PRO A 401 -3.05 -10.37 -15.60
CA PRO A 401 -3.83 -9.19 -15.22
C PRO A 401 -5.21 -9.15 -15.90
N SER A 402 -6.26 -8.86 -15.15
CA SER A 402 -7.62 -8.76 -15.69
C SER A 402 -8.55 -7.95 -14.78
N LEU A 403 -9.44 -7.15 -15.36
CA LEU A 403 -10.53 -6.50 -14.60
C LEU A 403 -11.58 -7.53 -14.12
N GLY A 404 -11.69 -8.68 -14.80
CA GLY A 404 -12.70 -9.69 -14.50
C GLY A 404 -12.52 -10.37 -13.14
N VAL A 405 -11.31 -10.32 -12.56
CA VAL A 405 -11.00 -10.93 -11.26
C VAL A 405 -11.27 -10.01 -10.07
N TYR A 406 -11.52 -8.72 -10.29
CA TYR A 406 -11.61 -7.73 -9.21
C TYR A 406 -12.68 -8.07 -8.17
N ARG A 407 -13.87 -8.53 -8.60
CA ARG A 407 -14.94 -8.96 -7.68
C ARG A 407 -14.54 -10.12 -6.76
N LYS A 408 -13.63 -10.99 -7.22
CA LYS A 408 -13.08 -12.07 -6.41
C LYS A 408 -11.97 -11.57 -5.51
N LEU A 409 -11.07 -10.73 -6.04
CA LEU A 409 -9.94 -10.19 -5.31
C LEU A 409 -10.35 -9.35 -4.11
N VAL A 410 -11.39 -8.50 -4.21
CA VAL A 410 -11.81 -7.68 -3.06
C VAL A 410 -12.20 -8.47 -1.81
N ARG A 411 -12.51 -9.77 -1.94
CA ARG A 411 -12.79 -10.67 -0.81
C ARG A 411 -11.54 -11.12 -0.06
N GLN A 412 -10.37 -10.89 -0.64
CA GLN A 412 -9.07 -11.15 -0.02
C GLN A 412 -8.64 -9.92 0.76
N PRO A 413 -7.80 -10.07 1.80
CA PRO A 413 -7.19 -8.92 2.45
C PRO A 413 -6.32 -8.12 1.47
N VAL A 414 -6.16 -6.83 1.74
CA VAL A 414 -5.12 -6.00 1.09
C VAL A 414 -3.75 -6.56 1.43
N ASP A 415 -2.80 -6.46 0.50
CA ASP A 415 -1.48 -7.06 0.61
C ASP A 415 -0.71 -6.58 1.86
N ALA A 416 -0.35 -7.53 2.72
CA ALA A 416 0.26 -7.22 4.02
C ALA A 416 1.66 -6.62 3.89
N GLU A 417 2.43 -6.99 2.86
CA GLU A 417 3.77 -6.45 2.62
C GLU A 417 3.69 -4.98 2.18
N VAL A 418 2.76 -4.65 1.29
CA VAL A 418 2.49 -3.25 0.90
C VAL A 418 2.02 -2.43 2.10
N LEU A 419 1.09 -2.95 2.91
CA LEU A 419 0.61 -2.25 4.11
C LEU A 419 1.74 -2.00 5.12
N ALA A 420 2.61 -2.99 5.34
CA ALA A 420 3.77 -2.84 6.21
C ALA A 420 4.73 -1.79 5.66
N LEU A 421 5.09 -1.88 4.37
CA LEU A 421 5.97 -0.92 3.71
C LEU A 421 5.45 0.52 3.84
N VAL A 422 4.17 0.76 3.53
CA VAL A 422 3.55 2.09 3.66
C VAL A 422 3.63 2.59 5.10
N ALA A 423 3.21 1.75 6.06
CA ALA A 423 3.14 2.18 7.45
C ALA A 423 4.52 2.42 8.07
N ASP A 424 5.47 1.52 7.82
CA ASP A 424 6.86 1.62 8.29
C ASP A 424 7.55 2.84 7.70
N TRP A 425 7.42 3.03 6.38
CA TRP A 425 8.04 4.16 5.69
C TRP A 425 7.46 5.48 6.18
N THR A 426 6.13 5.60 6.28
CA THR A 426 5.48 6.81 6.81
C THR A 426 5.92 7.09 8.25
N ALA A 427 5.92 6.09 9.14
CA ALA A 427 6.36 6.28 10.52
C ALA A 427 7.85 6.69 10.64
N GLY A 428 8.69 6.26 9.71
CA GLY A 428 10.11 6.60 9.66
C GLY A 428 10.41 8.02 9.19
N HIS A 429 9.55 8.61 8.37
CA HIS A 429 9.75 9.94 7.77
C HIS A 429 9.00 11.06 8.48
N LEU A 430 8.21 10.74 9.51
CA LEU A 430 7.47 11.71 10.30
C LEU A 430 8.10 11.91 11.68
N ARG A 431 8.08 13.16 12.16
CA ARG A 431 8.54 13.49 13.51
C ARG A 431 7.60 12.89 14.56
N ARG A 432 8.19 12.31 15.60
CA ARG A 432 7.48 11.69 16.72
C ARG A 432 7.10 12.68 17.79
#